data_AF-A0A9D2CXN5-F1
#
_entry.id   AF-A0A9D2CXN5-F1
#
_cell.length_a   1.000
_cell.length_b   1.000
_cell.length_c   1.000
_cell.angle_alpha   90.00
_cell.angle_beta   90.00
_cell.angle_gamma   90.00
#
_symmetry.space_group_name_H-M   'P 1'
#
loop_
_entity.id
_entity.type
_entity.pdbx_description
1 polymer ?
#
loop_
_entity_poly.entity_id
_entity_poly.type
_entity_poly.pdbx_seq_one_letter_code
_entity_poly.pdbx_strand_id
1 'polypeptide(L)'
;MADKHIIDAMWDDSPIDVSTEVNFIWSIANKLRGTYQSDKYKDVIIPMVIIRRFECALAPTKAKVVEMFKANPNYPAKAMYRLSGFQFYNTSEYDLAELVNDSDHLAANFKAYIQGFSANIQDIIRSLDFDKQIDKMDKNNRLLSVVKAFSELDLNPRTIDNVKMGYIFEELIRKFSENAEAGDHYTGRDIIKLMVNILLAEGCDDIFDDGKVITVLDQACGTG
;
A
#
# COMPACT_ATOMS: atom_id res chain seq x y z
N MET A 1 -31.89 -17.56 -16.08
CA MET A 1 -31.64 -18.02 -14.70
C MET A 1 -30.22 -17.57 -14.39
N ALA A 2 -30.05 -16.63 -13.45
CA ALA A 2 -28.73 -16.14 -13.10
C ALA A 2 -28.00 -17.26 -12.34
N ASP A 3 -26.80 -17.62 -12.80
CA ASP A 3 -25.93 -18.54 -12.10
C ASP A 3 -25.69 -18.00 -10.70
N LYS A 4 -26.24 -18.70 -9.69
CA LYS A 4 -25.86 -18.52 -8.30
C LYS A 4 -24.40 -19.00 -8.22
N HIS A 5 -23.45 -18.07 -8.32
CA HIS A 5 -22.14 -18.27 -7.75
C HIS A 5 -22.34 -18.40 -6.23
N ILE A 6 -22.56 -19.63 -5.78
CA ILE A 6 -22.30 -20.01 -4.40
C ILE A 6 -20.80 -19.79 -4.26
N ILE A 7 -20.43 -18.71 -3.58
CA ILE A 7 -19.07 -18.51 -3.13
C ILE A 7 -18.83 -19.70 -2.22
N ASP A 8 -18.06 -20.68 -2.69
CA ASP A 8 -17.64 -21.80 -1.85
C ASP A 8 -16.78 -21.18 -0.75
N ALA A 9 -17.40 -20.93 0.38
CA ALA A 9 -16.77 -20.39 1.57
C ALA A 9 -15.89 -21.45 2.26
N MET A 10 -15.62 -22.59 1.60
CA MET A 10 -14.45 -23.41 1.91
C MET A 10 -13.24 -22.79 1.23
N TRP A 11 -12.68 -21.81 1.95
CA TRP A 11 -11.54 -21.02 1.54
C TRP A 11 -10.38 -21.95 1.17
N ASP A 12 -9.77 -21.70 0.02
CA ASP A 12 -8.54 -22.38 -0.38
C ASP A 12 -7.48 -22.16 0.72
N ASP A 13 -7.19 -23.24 1.47
CA ASP A 13 -6.17 -23.26 2.53
C ASP A 13 -4.75 -23.32 1.97
N SER A 14 -4.59 -23.29 0.64
CA SER A 14 -3.28 -23.13 0.02
C SER A 14 -2.66 -21.80 0.45
N PRO A 15 -1.54 -21.80 1.19
CA PRO A 15 -0.88 -20.55 1.55
C PRO A 15 -0.48 -19.83 0.27
N ILE A 16 -0.99 -18.60 0.10
CA ILE A 16 -0.59 -17.75 -1.01
C ILE A 16 0.89 -17.45 -0.84
N ASP A 17 1.71 -17.99 -1.74
CA ASP A 17 3.14 -17.76 -1.70
C ASP A 17 3.45 -16.31 -2.10
N VAL A 18 3.92 -15.55 -1.12
CA VAL A 18 4.39 -14.17 -1.24
C VAL A 18 5.89 -14.06 -1.00
N SER A 19 6.59 -15.18 -0.86
CA SER A 19 7.99 -15.22 -0.46
C SER A 19 8.90 -14.47 -1.43
N THR A 20 8.61 -14.55 -2.74
CA THR A 20 9.39 -13.88 -3.79
C THR A 20 9.32 -12.36 -3.64
N GLU A 21 8.10 -11.81 -3.56
CA GLU A 21 7.87 -10.37 -3.43
C GLU A 21 8.40 -9.84 -2.08
N VAL A 22 8.13 -10.56 -0.99
CA VAL A 22 8.59 -10.20 0.35
C VAL A 22 10.13 -10.23 0.42
N ASN A 23 10.79 -11.23 -0.17
CA ASN A 23 12.25 -11.30 -0.19
C ASN A 23 12.85 -10.19 -1.05
N PHE A 24 12.21 -9.83 -2.16
CA PHE A 24 12.64 -8.69 -2.97
C PHE A 24 12.53 -7.38 -2.20
N ILE A 25 11.38 -7.10 -1.57
CA ILE A 25 11.20 -5.90 -0.74
C ILE A 25 12.20 -5.89 0.42
N TRP A 26 12.47 -7.04 1.04
CA TRP A 26 13.49 -7.16 2.08
C TRP A 26 14.92 -6.90 1.56
N SER A 27 15.21 -7.28 0.32
CA SER A 27 16.49 -6.94 -0.32
C SER A 27 16.66 -5.43 -0.48
N ILE A 28 15.58 -4.68 -0.69
CA ILE A 28 15.59 -3.22 -0.71
C ILE A 28 15.84 -2.67 0.71
N ALA A 29 15.20 -3.25 1.73
CA ALA A 29 15.44 -2.89 3.13
C ALA A 29 16.92 -3.03 3.52
N ASN A 30 17.60 -4.07 3.03
CA ASN A 30 19.04 -4.24 3.27
C ASN A 30 19.90 -3.10 2.72
N LYS A 31 19.43 -2.32 1.72
CA LYS A 31 20.14 -1.12 1.23
C LYS A 31 20.16 0.01 2.25
N LEU A 32 19.28 -0.01 3.25
CA LEU A 32 19.21 0.95 4.35
C LEU A 32 20.19 0.64 5.49
N ARG A 33 20.84 -0.54 5.45
CA ARG A 33 21.78 -0.98 6.49
C ARG A 33 22.90 0.04 6.70
N GLY A 34 23.19 0.29 7.98
CA GLY A 34 24.19 1.25 8.44
C GLY A 34 23.62 2.66 8.65
N THR A 35 22.68 3.09 7.80
CA THR A 35 21.96 4.37 7.99
C THR A 35 20.78 4.23 8.96
N TYR A 36 20.15 3.06 8.96
CA TYR A 36 19.03 2.71 9.81
C TYR A 36 19.36 1.46 10.63
N GLN A 37 18.79 1.40 11.84
CA GLN A 37 18.67 0.16 12.60
C GLN A 37 17.55 -0.71 11.99
N SER A 38 17.63 -2.03 12.17
CA SER A 38 16.72 -2.98 11.51
C SER A 38 15.25 -2.77 11.86
N ASP A 39 14.96 -2.36 13.09
CA ASP A 39 13.63 -2.00 13.58
C ASP A 39 13.06 -0.74 12.90
N LYS A 40 13.92 0.14 12.37
CA LYS A 40 13.55 1.40 11.68
C LYS A 40 13.44 1.26 10.17
N TYR A 41 13.70 0.08 9.60
CA TYR A 41 13.47 -0.15 8.17
C TYR A 41 11.99 0.00 7.80
N LYS A 42 11.08 -0.34 8.71
CA LYS A 42 9.63 -0.23 8.49
C LYS A 42 9.19 1.19 8.14
N ASP A 43 9.83 2.20 8.75
CA ASP A 43 9.53 3.63 8.55
C ASP A 43 9.83 4.10 7.11
N VAL A 44 10.66 3.36 6.37
CA VAL A 44 10.95 3.62 4.96
C VAL A 44 10.19 2.67 4.04
N ILE A 45 10.21 1.37 4.37
CA ILE A 45 9.69 0.32 3.49
C ILE A 45 8.17 0.38 3.38
N ILE A 46 7.46 0.59 4.48
CA ILE A 46 5.98 0.63 4.46
C ILE A 46 5.48 1.78 3.57
N PRO A 47 5.93 3.05 3.76
CA PRO A 47 5.52 4.14 2.86
C PRO A 47 5.87 3.89 1.39
N MET A 48 7.05 3.34 1.10
CA MET A 48 7.46 3.06 -0.28
C MET A 48 6.60 1.99 -0.96
N VAL A 49 6.22 0.93 -0.24
CA VAL A 49 5.30 -0.11 -0.75
C VAL A 49 3.93 0.49 -1.05
N ILE A 50 3.41 1.33 -0.15
CA ILE A 50 2.12 2.03 -0.31
C ILE A 50 2.15 2.93 -1.55
N ILE A 51 3.17 3.80 -1.66
CA ILE A 51 3.34 4.72 -2.79
C ILE A 51 3.43 3.93 -4.10
N ARG A 52 4.22 2.85 -4.14
CA ARG A 52 4.36 2.04 -5.34
C ARG A 52 3.06 1.34 -5.73
N ARG A 53 2.29 0.82 -4.77
CA ARG A 53 0.96 0.23 -5.03
C ARG A 53 0.00 1.26 -5.64
N PHE A 54 -0.03 2.49 -5.11
CA PHE A 54 -0.85 3.56 -5.68
C PHE A 54 -0.40 3.97 -7.09
N GLU A 55 0.91 4.08 -7.31
CA GLU A 55 1.47 4.39 -8.62
C GLU A 55 1.08 3.33 -9.67
N CYS A 56 1.29 2.05 -9.36
CA CYS A 56 0.92 0.96 -10.27
C CYS A 56 -0.58 0.92 -10.56
N ALA A 57 -1.41 1.20 -9.54
CA ALA A 57 -2.86 1.27 -9.71
C ALA A 57 -3.28 2.42 -10.66
N LEU A 58 -2.63 3.59 -10.54
CA LEU A 58 -2.92 4.77 -11.35
C LEU A 58 -2.27 4.77 -12.73
N ALA A 59 -1.26 3.92 -12.97
CA ALA A 59 -0.50 3.91 -14.23
C ALA A 59 -1.38 3.94 -15.51
N PRO A 60 -2.50 3.17 -15.60
CA PRO A 60 -3.36 3.22 -16.79
C PRO A 60 -4.14 4.53 -16.99
N THR A 61 -4.37 5.30 -15.92
CA THR A 61 -5.20 6.53 -15.95
C THR A 61 -4.40 7.81 -15.71
N LYS A 62 -3.12 7.70 -15.31
CA LYS A 62 -2.23 8.81 -14.96
C LYS A 62 -2.21 9.92 -16.01
N ALA A 63 -1.97 9.58 -17.28
CA ALA A 63 -1.90 10.57 -18.37
C ALA A 63 -3.17 11.43 -18.44
N LYS A 64 -4.36 10.80 -18.36
CA LYS A 64 -5.65 11.50 -18.39
C LYS A 64 -5.85 12.42 -17.19
N VAL A 65 -5.44 11.97 -15.99
CA VAL A 65 -5.55 12.79 -14.77
C VAL A 65 -4.63 14.02 -14.87
N VAL A 66 -3.38 13.83 -15.29
CA VAL A 66 -2.40 14.91 -15.42
C VAL A 66 -2.83 15.92 -16.48
N GLU A 67 -3.29 15.47 -17.66
CA GLU A 67 -3.81 16.34 -18.71
C GLU A 67 -5.01 17.16 -18.23
N MET A 68 -5.96 16.52 -17.54
CA MET A 68 -7.13 17.21 -16.99
C MET A 68 -6.74 18.24 -15.94
N PHE A 69 -5.80 17.90 -15.06
CA PHE A 69 -5.33 18.81 -14.02
C PHE A 69 -4.62 20.03 -14.60
N LYS A 70 -3.80 19.84 -15.65
CA LYS A 70 -3.17 20.95 -16.39
C LYS A 70 -4.19 21.85 -17.07
N ALA A 71 -5.23 21.27 -17.67
CA ALA A 71 -6.29 22.03 -18.34
C ALA A 71 -7.16 22.81 -17.35
N ASN A 72 -7.43 22.24 -16.17
CA ASN A 72 -8.20 22.88 -15.12
C ASN A 72 -7.69 22.49 -13.72
N PRO A 73 -6.80 23.29 -13.11
CA PRO A 73 -6.26 23.01 -11.78
C PRO A 73 -7.32 22.96 -10.68
N ASN A 74 -8.45 23.65 -10.87
CA ASN A 74 -9.57 23.69 -9.92
C ASN A 74 -10.63 22.62 -10.21
N TYR A 75 -10.29 21.58 -10.98
CA TYR A 75 -11.23 20.51 -11.30
C TYR A 75 -11.65 19.76 -10.02
N PRO A 76 -12.95 19.47 -9.83
CA PRO A 76 -13.42 18.88 -8.57
C PRO A 76 -12.80 17.51 -8.28
N ALA A 77 -12.38 17.28 -7.02
CA ALA A 77 -11.77 16.01 -6.59
C ALA A 77 -12.67 14.78 -6.89
N LYS A 78 -13.99 14.89 -6.70
CA LYS A 78 -14.94 13.82 -7.03
C LYS A 78 -14.92 13.45 -8.52
N ALA A 79 -14.69 14.42 -9.40
CA ALA A 79 -14.56 14.16 -10.82
C ALA A 79 -13.19 13.56 -11.17
N MET A 80 -12.13 13.96 -10.45
CA MET A 80 -10.82 13.31 -10.55
C MET A 80 -10.85 11.84 -10.11
N TYR A 81 -11.60 11.48 -9.07
CA TYR A 81 -11.81 10.07 -8.66
C TYR A 81 -12.46 9.22 -9.76
N ARG A 82 -13.42 9.80 -10.50
CA ARG A 82 -14.04 9.13 -11.64
C ARG A 82 -13.05 8.94 -12.79
N LEU A 83 -12.13 9.88 -13.00
CA LEU A 83 -11.10 9.80 -14.04
C LEU A 83 -10.02 8.78 -13.70
N SER A 84 -9.57 8.73 -12.44
CA SER A 84 -8.57 7.77 -12.01
C SER A 84 -9.13 6.35 -11.92
N GLY A 85 -10.44 6.21 -11.68
CA GLY A 85 -11.10 4.93 -11.39
C GLY A 85 -10.97 4.51 -9.93
N PHE A 86 -10.41 5.36 -9.08
CA PHE A 86 -10.16 5.11 -7.66
C PHE A 86 -10.59 6.30 -6.80
N GLN A 87 -10.75 6.10 -5.49
CA GLN A 87 -11.00 7.19 -4.52
C GLN A 87 -9.75 8.02 -4.21
N PHE A 88 -8.79 8.04 -5.13
CA PHE A 88 -7.56 8.81 -5.06
C PHE A 88 -7.04 9.07 -6.48
N TYR A 89 -6.13 10.01 -6.60
CA TYR A 89 -5.46 10.36 -7.87
C TYR A 89 -4.09 10.97 -7.60
N ASN A 90 -3.27 11.10 -8.65
CA ASN A 90 -2.01 11.85 -8.60
C ASN A 90 -1.93 12.79 -9.82
N THR A 91 -1.56 14.03 -9.55
CA THR A 91 -1.48 15.13 -10.53
C THR A 91 -0.04 15.46 -10.95
N SER A 92 0.94 14.83 -10.31
CA SER A 92 2.35 15.00 -10.64
C SER A 92 2.65 14.37 -12.01
N GLU A 93 3.51 15.04 -12.76
CA GLU A 93 4.04 14.50 -14.01
C GLU A 93 5.05 13.38 -13.74
N TYR A 94 5.70 13.42 -12.58
CA TYR A 94 6.71 12.43 -12.19
C TYR A 94 6.08 11.07 -11.88
N ASP A 95 6.80 10.00 -12.18
CA ASP A 95 6.69 8.70 -11.52
C ASP A 95 8.03 8.35 -10.88
N LEU A 96 8.08 7.28 -10.09
CA LEU A 96 9.32 6.83 -9.46
C LEU A 96 10.45 6.57 -10.46
N ALA A 97 10.15 6.17 -11.71
CA ALA A 97 11.18 5.97 -12.73
C ALA A 97 11.74 7.30 -13.23
N GLU A 98 10.87 8.29 -13.48
CA GLU A 98 11.25 9.63 -13.91
C GLU A 98 12.01 10.40 -12.81
N LEU A 99 11.63 10.21 -11.54
CA LEU A 99 12.33 10.83 -10.41
C LEU A 99 13.81 10.45 -10.36
N VAL A 100 14.16 9.23 -10.77
CA VAL A 100 15.55 8.72 -10.77
C VAL A 100 16.41 9.38 -11.85
N ASN A 101 15.79 10.00 -12.87
CA ASN A 101 16.51 10.68 -13.96
C ASN A 101 17.15 12.02 -13.52
N ASP A 102 16.60 12.69 -12.51
CA ASP A 102 17.17 13.91 -11.91
C ASP A 102 17.64 13.63 -10.48
N SER A 103 18.78 12.94 -10.38
CA SER A 103 19.33 12.49 -9.10
C SER A 103 19.72 13.64 -8.16
N ASP A 104 20.10 14.80 -8.71
CA ASP A 104 20.60 15.95 -7.94
C ASP A 104 19.47 16.65 -7.16
N HIS A 105 18.24 16.58 -7.67
CA HIS A 105 17.06 17.17 -7.02
C HIS A 105 16.06 16.11 -6.53
N LEU A 106 16.48 14.85 -6.43
CA LEU A 106 15.61 13.70 -6.15
C LEU A 106 14.75 13.90 -4.91
N ALA A 107 15.31 14.39 -3.79
CA ALA A 107 14.55 14.59 -2.57
C ALA A 107 13.43 15.64 -2.72
N ALA A 108 13.72 16.76 -3.41
CA ALA A 108 12.75 17.81 -3.66
C ALA A 108 11.67 17.34 -4.65
N ASN A 109 12.08 16.70 -5.74
CA ASN A 109 11.17 16.16 -6.76
C ASN A 109 10.27 15.06 -6.17
N PHE A 110 10.80 14.21 -5.28
CA PHE A 110 10.01 13.16 -4.66
C PHE A 110 8.98 13.71 -3.66
N LYS A 111 9.34 14.75 -2.90
CA LYS A 111 8.37 15.47 -2.05
C LYS A 111 7.27 16.14 -2.89
N ALA A 112 7.63 16.75 -4.02
CA ALA A 112 6.66 17.31 -4.96
C ALA A 112 5.74 16.24 -5.57
N TYR A 113 6.28 15.07 -5.89
CA TYR A 113 5.50 13.92 -6.34
C TYR A 113 4.47 13.47 -5.30
N ILE A 114 4.86 13.39 -4.02
CA ILE A 114 3.96 13.07 -2.91
C ILE A 114 2.86 14.13 -2.76
N GLN A 115 3.22 15.42 -2.88
CA GLN A 115 2.25 16.53 -2.86
C GLN A 115 1.29 16.50 -4.06
N GLY A 116 1.62 15.80 -5.13
CA GLY A 116 0.75 15.60 -6.29
C GLY A 116 -0.42 14.65 -6.04
N PHE A 117 -0.39 13.83 -4.98
CA PHE A 117 -1.49 12.94 -4.64
C PHE A 117 -2.73 13.68 -4.11
N SER A 118 -3.89 13.04 -4.12
CA SER A 118 -5.09 13.55 -3.47
C SER A 118 -4.93 13.66 -1.96
N ALA A 119 -5.68 14.58 -1.32
CA ALA A 119 -5.53 14.93 0.09
C ALA A 119 -5.53 13.73 1.05
N ASN A 120 -6.43 12.77 0.84
CA ASN A 120 -6.50 11.53 1.63
C ASN A 120 -5.18 10.72 1.60
N ILE A 121 -4.50 10.64 0.46
CA ILE A 121 -3.23 9.92 0.35
C ILE A 121 -2.09 10.74 0.97
N GLN A 122 -2.12 12.07 0.81
CA GLN A 122 -1.16 12.94 1.47
C GLN A 122 -1.23 12.81 2.99
N ASP A 123 -2.45 12.75 3.56
CA ASP A 123 -2.66 12.58 4.99
C ASP A 123 -2.12 11.23 5.48
N ILE A 124 -2.33 10.14 4.72
CA ILE A 124 -1.75 8.82 5.03
C ILE A 124 -0.23 8.91 5.05
N ILE A 125 0.40 9.42 4.00
CA ILE A 125 1.88 9.48 3.91
C ILE A 125 2.46 10.39 4.99
N ARG A 126 1.78 11.50 5.32
CA ARG A 126 2.19 12.41 6.39
C ARG A 126 2.10 11.76 7.76
N SER A 127 1.07 10.94 8.02
CA SER A 127 0.94 10.20 9.28
C SER A 127 2.07 9.21 9.53
N LEU A 128 2.73 8.75 8.45
CA LEU A 128 3.90 7.88 8.49
C LEU A 128 5.23 8.64 8.62
N ASP A 129 5.20 9.97 8.79
CA ASP A 129 6.39 10.82 8.97
C ASP A 129 7.43 10.69 7.82
N PHE A 130 6.98 10.33 6.62
CA PHE A 130 7.86 9.91 5.53
C PHE A 130 8.76 11.03 4.98
N ASP A 131 8.34 12.30 5.06
CA ASP A 131 9.14 13.45 4.65
C ASP A 131 10.51 13.50 5.37
N LYS A 132 10.53 13.15 6.66
CA LYS A 132 11.76 13.07 7.46
C LYS A 132 12.67 11.94 6.97
N GLN A 133 12.07 10.84 6.54
CA GLN A 133 12.80 9.67 6.04
C GLN A 133 13.42 9.95 4.66
N ILE A 134 12.74 10.71 3.80
CA ILE A 134 13.31 11.19 2.54
C ILE A 134 14.57 12.01 2.80
N ASP A 135 14.50 13.01 3.69
CA ASP A 135 15.67 13.84 4.03
C ASP A 135 16.82 13.03 4.64
N LYS A 136 16.50 12.05 5.49
CA LYS A 136 17.49 11.18 6.11
C LYS A 136 18.14 10.25 5.08
N MET A 137 17.37 9.68 4.15
CA MET A 137 17.91 8.84 3.07
C MET A 137 18.79 9.64 2.12
N ASP A 138 18.40 10.87 1.79
CA ASP A 138 19.13 11.77 0.90
C ASP A 138 20.51 12.13 1.48
N LYS A 139 20.54 12.61 2.74
CA LYS A 139 21.77 12.93 3.48
C LYS A 139 22.77 11.78 3.59
N ASN A 140 22.29 10.53 3.48
CA ASN A 140 23.09 9.33 3.59
C ASN A 140 23.33 8.63 2.24
N ASN A 141 23.00 9.28 1.11
CA ASN A 141 23.15 8.74 -0.24
C ASN A 141 22.44 7.40 -0.47
N ARG A 142 21.28 7.20 0.18
CA ARG A 142 20.45 5.98 0.04
C ARG A 142 19.22 6.18 -0.83
N LEU A 143 18.72 7.42 -0.94
CA LEU A 143 17.43 7.72 -1.56
C LEU A 143 17.34 7.18 -3.00
N LEU A 144 18.31 7.50 -3.85
CA LEU A 144 18.35 7.06 -5.25
C LEU A 144 18.26 5.53 -5.40
N SER A 145 19.03 4.79 -4.60
CA SER A 145 19.08 3.32 -4.65
C SER A 145 17.76 2.68 -4.22
N VAL A 146 17.06 3.30 -3.26
CA VAL A 146 15.77 2.83 -2.76
C VAL A 146 14.67 3.15 -3.77
N VAL A 147 14.55 4.41 -4.21
CA VAL A 147 13.54 4.84 -5.18
C VAL A 147 13.65 4.04 -6.48
N LYS A 148 14.87 3.85 -6.99
CA LYS A 148 15.12 3.03 -8.18
C LYS A 148 14.64 1.60 -8.01
N ALA A 149 14.99 0.94 -6.90
CA ALA A 149 14.58 -0.43 -6.67
C ALA A 149 13.05 -0.59 -6.55
N PHE A 150 12.36 0.38 -5.97
CA PHE A 150 10.89 0.38 -5.92
C PHE A 150 10.25 0.72 -7.27
N SER A 151 10.89 1.53 -8.11
CA SER A 151 10.39 1.84 -9.47
C SER A 151 10.33 0.61 -10.39
N GLU A 152 11.12 -0.42 -10.09
CA GLU A 152 11.19 -1.68 -10.85
C GLU A 152 10.24 -2.76 -10.29
N LEU A 153 9.72 -2.59 -9.07
CA LEU A 153 8.86 -3.56 -8.40
C LEU A 153 7.44 -3.53 -8.96
N ASP A 154 6.90 -4.63 -9.46
CA ASP A 154 5.50 -4.68 -9.88
C ASP A 154 4.59 -4.93 -8.68
N LEU A 155 3.75 -3.95 -8.34
CA LEU A 155 2.65 -4.07 -7.38
C LEU A 155 1.30 -3.73 -8.02
N ASN A 156 1.13 -3.98 -9.32
CA ASN A 156 -0.11 -3.65 -10.01
C ASN A 156 -1.29 -4.49 -9.48
N PRO A 157 -2.47 -3.89 -9.19
CA PRO A 157 -3.67 -4.63 -8.79
C PRO A 157 -4.12 -5.74 -9.75
N ARG A 158 -3.68 -5.70 -11.02
CA ARG A 158 -3.99 -6.71 -12.03
C ARG A 158 -3.06 -7.93 -11.98
N THR A 159 -1.82 -7.75 -11.54
CA THR A 159 -0.82 -8.84 -11.44
C THR A 159 -0.75 -9.39 -10.02
N ILE A 160 -0.88 -8.51 -9.03
CA ILE A 160 -1.00 -8.84 -7.60
C ILE A 160 -2.36 -8.34 -7.13
N ASP A 161 -3.30 -9.27 -6.95
CA ASP A 161 -4.63 -8.95 -6.46
C ASP A 161 -4.60 -8.41 -5.01
N ASN A 162 -5.75 -7.95 -4.52
CA ASN A 162 -5.81 -7.35 -3.17
C ASN A 162 -5.56 -8.38 -2.06
N VAL A 163 -5.90 -9.65 -2.29
CA VAL A 163 -5.68 -10.71 -1.31
C VAL A 163 -4.18 -10.95 -1.16
N LYS A 164 -3.47 -11.24 -2.27
CA LYS A 164 -2.01 -11.43 -2.27
C LYS A 164 -1.27 -10.20 -1.75
N MET A 165 -1.73 -8.99 -2.09
CA MET A 165 -1.15 -7.75 -1.54
C MET A 165 -1.29 -7.67 -0.01
N GLY A 166 -2.43 -8.10 0.54
CA GLY A 166 -2.64 -8.22 1.98
C GLY A 166 -1.63 -9.16 2.63
N TYR A 167 -1.43 -10.35 2.08
CA TYR A 167 -0.41 -11.30 2.54
C TYR A 167 1.01 -10.72 2.47
N ILE A 168 1.37 -10.02 1.39
CA ILE A 168 2.67 -9.33 1.28
C ILE A 168 2.83 -8.32 2.42
N PHE A 169 1.82 -7.49 2.65
CA PHE A 169 1.90 -6.42 3.65
C PHE A 169 1.98 -6.97 5.07
N GLU A 170 1.20 -8.00 5.38
CA GLU A 170 1.26 -8.71 6.67
C GLU A 170 2.60 -9.38 6.92
N GLU A 171 3.14 -10.12 5.95
CA GLU A 171 4.45 -10.76 6.10
C GLU A 171 5.57 -9.73 6.28
N LEU A 172 5.46 -8.55 5.64
CA LEU A 172 6.37 -7.43 5.89
C LEU A 172 6.23 -6.92 7.33
N ILE A 173 5.02 -6.67 7.81
CA ILE A 173 4.77 -6.23 9.19
C ILE A 173 5.34 -7.26 10.17
N ARG A 174 5.06 -8.55 9.95
CA ARG A 174 5.55 -9.66 10.78
C ARG A 174 7.08 -9.69 10.85
N LYS A 175 7.78 -9.59 9.72
CA LYS A 175 9.25 -9.53 9.69
C LYS A 175 9.81 -8.28 10.39
N PHE A 176 9.11 -7.15 10.33
CA PHE A 176 9.53 -5.95 11.05
C PHE A 176 9.20 -6.00 12.55
N SER A 177 8.10 -6.64 12.95
CA SER A 177 7.69 -6.79 14.35
C SER A 177 8.50 -7.83 15.10
N GLU A 178 8.99 -8.88 14.43
CA GLU A 178 9.98 -9.84 15.01
C GLU A 178 11.23 -9.14 15.57
N ASN A 179 11.54 -7.94 15.06
CA ASN A 179 12.69 -7.14 15.48
C ASN A 179 12.32 -6.00 16.45
N ALA A 180 11.07 -5.86 16.86
CA ALA A 180 10.57 -4.79 17.75
C ALA A 180 10.41 -5.28 19.21
N GLU A 181 10.41 -4.37 20.18
CA GLU A 181 10.10 -4.70 21.58
C GLU A 181 8.66 -5.23 21.71
N ALA A 182 8.45 -6.19 22.62
CA ALA A 182 7.18 -6.86 22.83
C ALA A 182 6.07 -5.86 23.19
N GLY A 183 5.12 -5.65 22.27
CA GLY A 183 3.97 -4.77 22.47
C GLY A 183 3.10 -4.52 21.23
N ASP A 184 3.69 -4.56 20.03
CA ASP A 184 2.93 -4.48 18.76
C ASP A 184 2.43 -5.89 18.38
N HIS A 185 1.34 -6.34 19.00
CA HIS A 185 0.79 -7.68 18.81
C HIS A 185 0.05 -7.81 17.47
N TYR A 186 0.66 -8.53 16.52
CA TYR A 186 0.00 -9.02 15.31
C TYR A 186 -0.83 -10.27 15.62
N THR A 187 -2.07 -10.33 15.11
CA THR A 187 -2.94 -11.51 15.22
C THR A 187 -2.78 -12.36 13.96
N GLY A 188 -2.35 -13.61 14.12
CA GLY A 188 -2.19 -14.54 13.01
C GLY A 188 -3.49 -14.75 12.22
N ARG A 189 -3.40 -14.92 10.89
CA ARG A 189 -4.57 -15.13 10.02
C ARG A 189 -5.39 -16.36 10.41
N ASP A 190 -4.75 -17.41 10.91
CA ASP A 190 -5.41 -18.60 11.45
C ASP A 190 -6.32 -18.26 12.64
N ILE A 191 -5.86 -17.39 13.53
CA ILE A 191 -6.64 -16.86 14.65
C ILE A 191 -7.78 -15.97 14.13
N ILE A 192 -7.50 -15.05 13.20
CA ILE A 192 -8.54 -14.18 12.58
C ILE A 192 -9.62 -15.03 11.91
N LYS A 193 -9.22 -16.04 11.10
CA LYS A 193 -10.13 -17.00 10.45
C LYS A 193 -11.01 -17.70 11.48
N LEU A 194 -10.41 -18.22 12.56
CA LEU A 194 -11.17 -18.88 13.62
C LEU A 194 -12.17 -17.93 14.29
N MET A 195 -11.76 -16.70 14.61
CA MET A 195 -12.62 -15.70 15.22
C MET A 195 -13.81 -15.34 14.32
N VAL A 196 -13.58 -15.12 13.02
CA VAL A 196 -14.65 -14.85 12.04
C VAL A 196 -15.58 -16.05 11.89
N ASN A 197 -15.04 -17.27 11.82
CA ASN A 197 -15.86 -18.48 11.74
C ASN A 197 -16.75 -18.67 12.98
N ILE A 198 -16.24 -18.37 14.18
CA ILE A 198 -17.05 -18.39 15.41
C ILE A 198 -18.14 -17.32 15.36
N LEU A 199 -17.80 -16.11 14.91
CA LEU A 199 -18.74 -14.99 14.80
C LEU A 199 -19.89 -15.27 13.82
N LEU A 200 -19.62 -16.00 12.75
CA LEU A 200 -20.58 -16.34 11.69
C LEU A 200 -21.21 -17.74 11.85
N ALA A 201 -20.91 -18.44 12.94
CA ALA A 201 -21.30 -19.84 13.10
C ALA A 201 -22.83 -20.07 13.14
N GLU A 202 -23.60 -19.11 13.68
CA GLU A 202 -25.05 -19.24 13.83
C GLU A 202 -25.77 -17.90 13.59
N GLY A 203 -26.97 -17.95 13.02
CA GLY A 203 -27.86 -16.78 12.90
C GLY A 203 -27.39 -15.69 11.93
N CYS A 204 -26.45 -16.02 11.04
CA CYS A 204 -25.82 -15.11 10.09
C CYS A 204 -26.11 -15.52 8.63
N ASP A 205 -27.23 -16.19 8.33
CA ASP A 205 -27.53 -16.53 6.92
C ASP A 205 -27.94 -15.28 6.12
N ASP A 206 -28.51 -14.31 6.82
CA ASP A 206 -29.06 -13.09 6.27
C ASP A 206 -27.98 -12.06 5.90
N ILE A 207 -26.71 -12.22 6.33
CA ILE A 207 -25.61 -11.31 5.94
C ILE A 207 -25.22 -11.43 4.46
N PHE A 208 -25.63 -12.51 3.79
CA PHE A 208 -25.38 -12.73 2.37
C PHE A 208 -26.48 -12.16 1.46
N ASP A 209 -27.52 -11.53 2.03
CA ASP A 209 -28.62 -10.94 1.27
C ASP A 209 -28.20 -9.66 0.53
N ASP A 210 -28.68 -9.51 -0.71
CA ASP A 210 -28.38 -8.37 -1.56
C ASP A 210 -28.82 -7.03 -0.92
N GLY A 211 -27.92 -6.04 -0.93
CA GLY A 211 -28.20 -4.68 -0.46
C GLY A 211 -28.20 -4.51 1.07
N LYS A 212 -27.81 -5.55 1.81
CA LYS A 212 -27.74 -5.47 3.27
C LYS A 212 -26.56 -4.63 3.75
N VAL A 213 -26.81 -3.81 4.77
CA VAL A 213 -25.78 -3.00 5.45
C VAL A 213 -25.41 -3.70 6.76
N ILE A 214 -24.13 -3.99 6.94
CA ILE A 214 -23.58 -4.67 8.12
C ILE A 214 -22.61 -3.73 8.82
N THR A 215 -22.72 -3.64 10.14
CA THR A 215 -21.78 -2.89 10.98
C THR A 215 -20.80 -3.88 11.62
N VAL A 216 -19.51 -3.68 11.39
CA VAL A 216 -18.42 -4.45 12.00
C VAL A 216 -17.66 -3.55 12.97
N LEU A 217 -17.35 -4.05 14.18
CA LEU A 217 -16.63 -3.30 15.21
C LEU A 217 -15.47 -4.15 15.75
N ASP A 218 -14.27 -3.59 15.67
CA ASP A 218 -13.11 -4.04 16.42
C ASP A 218 -12.59 -2.85 17.26
N GLN A 219 -12.67 -2.99 18.60
CA GLN A 219 -12.31 -1.92 19.54
C GLN A 219 -10.79 -1.78 19.74
N ALA A 220 -10.00 -2.72 19.24
CA ALA A 220 -8.55 -2.74 19.40
C ALA A 220 -7.85 -3.29 18.14
N CYS A 221 -8.29 -2.86 16.96
CA CYS A 221 -7.91 -3.48 15.68
C CYS A 221 -6.42 -3.39 15.33
N GLY A 222 -5.61 -2.59 16.04
CA GLY A 222 -4.18 -2.49 15.76
C GLY A 222 -3.91 -2.14 14.29
N THR A 223 -3.30 -3.06 13.54
CA THR A 223 -3.01 -2.92 12.10
C THR A 223 -4.22 -3.09 11.17
N GLY A 224 -5.40 -3.38 11.72
CA GLY A 224 -6.64 -3.71 11.00
C GLY A 224 -6.91 -5.20 10.98
#